data_AF-A0A952PTF2-F1
#
_entry.id   AF-A0A952PTF2-F1
#
_cell.length_a   1.000
_cell.length_b   1.000
_cell.length_c   1.000
_cell.angle_alpha   90.00
_cell.angle_beta   90.00
_cell.angle_gamma   90.00
#
_symmetry.space_group_name_H-M   'P 1'
#
loop_
_entity.id
_entity.type
_entity.pdbx_description
1 polymer ?
#
loop_
_entity_poly.entity_id
_entity_poly.type
_entity_poly.pdbx_seq_one_letter_code
_entity_poly.pdbx_strand_id
1 'polypeptide(L)'
;MIRELFVCPKTIERLETTPIAKEIRSLAVDLHRQGYTRQSIRSYLTMCDLLGRWLARNNIPLEELCDETIERFASAPPEQRGGNRKYWRGAVLSSARVLLRHLRTTGAIKEKTPDPNAEDAHHWLAAFDQYLHQVKGLKSETRKQYQLYVYRFLEEREIDGRIDWTLVTAEVLGEHARRHAEMRPGCRLQMVTAMR
;
A
#
# COMPACT_ATOMS: atom_id res chain seq x y z
N MET A 1 15.05 12.74 0.79
CA MET A 1 14.08 11.65 0.53
C MET A 1 13.45 11.67 -0.87
N ILE A 2 12.49 12.55 -1.21
CA ILE A 2 11.76 12.47 -2.52
C ILE A 2 12.72 12.53 -3.72
N ARG A 3 13.70 13.43 -3.70
CA ARG A 3 14.74 13.57 -4.74
C ARG A 3 15.69 12.38 -4.86
N GLU A 4 15.82 11.57 -3.82
CA GLU A 4 16.60 10.32 -3.86
C GLU A 4 15.79 9.15 -4.44
N LEU A 5 14.45 9.28 -4.40
CA LEU A 5 13.52 8.26 -4.89
C LEU A 5 13.15 8.47 -6.34
N PHE A 6 13.11 9.70 -6.86
CA PHE A 6 12.69 10.02 -8.22
C PHE A 6 13.77 10.76 -8.99
N VAL A 7 13.91 10.45 -10.29
CA VAL A 7 14.88 11.10 -11.19
C VAL A 7 14.23 12.19 -12.05
N CYS A 8 12.96 12.01 -12.42
CA CYS A 8 12.26 12.96 -13.30
C CYS A 8 11.92 14.26 -12.55
N PRO A 9 12.42 15.44 -12.99
CA PRO A 9 12.18 16.71 -12.31
C PRO A 9 10.70 17.06 -12.16
N LYS A 10 9.90 16.84 -13.21
CA LYS A 10 8.45 17.07 -13.19
C LYS A 10 7.73 16.24 -12.12
N THR A 11 8.22 15.02 -11.84
CA THR A 11 7.61 14.17 -10.80
C THR A 11 8.02 14.65 -9.41
N ILE A 12 9.27 15.04 -9.23
CA ILE A 12 9.77 15.62 -7.98
C ILE A 12 8.97 16.88 -7.64
N GLU A 13 8.90 17.83 -8.58
CA GLU A 13 8.17 19.08 -8.41
C GLU A 13 6.70 18.82 -8.06
N ARG A 14 6.03 17.92 -8.79
CA ARG A 14 4.64 17.56 -8.50
C ARG A 14 4.46 17.02 -7.08
N LEU A 15 5.34 16.13 -6.62
CA LEU A 15 5.27 15.56 -5.27
C LEU A 15 5.67 16.57 -4.19
N GLU A 16 6.51 17.54 -4.49
CA GLU A 16 6.93 18.60 -3.57
C GLU A 16 5.89 19.72 -3.43
N THR A 17 4.98 19.85 -4.40
CA THR A 17 3.96 20.92 -4.48
C THR A 17 2.52 20.43 -4.32
N THR A 18 2.29 19.12 -4.22
CA THR A 18 0.96 18.54 -4.01
C THR A 18 0.37 18.95 -2.66
N PRO A 19 -0.97 19.05 -2.50
CA PRO A 19 -1.61 19.49 -1.26
C PRO A 19 -1.21 18.71 0.00
N ILE A 20 -0.74 17.47 -0.17
CA ILE A 20 -0.31 16.57 0.92
C ILE A 20 1.22 16.34 0.92
N ALA A 21 2.01 17.30 0.41
CA ALA A 21 3.46 17.14 0.22
C ALA A 21 4.21 16.86 1.53
N LYS A 22 3.77 17.45 2.64
CA LYS A 22 4.35 17.23 3.97
C LYS A 22 4.18 15.77 4.40
N GLU A 23 2.99 15.22 4.18
CA GLU A 23 2.59 13.87 4.55
C GLU A 23 3.28 12.84 3.65
N ILE A 24 3.36 13.10 2.34
CA ILE A 24 4.13 12.29 1.38
C ILE A 24 5.61 12.21 1.80
N ARG A 25 6.20 13.33 2.20
CA ARG A 25 7.61 13.35 2.64
C ARG A 25 7.79 12.53 3.93
N SER A 26 6.90 12.70 4.89
CA SER A 26 6.92 11.98 6.16
C SER A 26 6.76 10.46 5.93
N LEU A 27 5.77 10.06 5.13
CA LEU A 27 5.53 8.67 4.75
C LEU A 27 6.74 8.05 4.02
N ALA A 28 7.40 8.81 3.14
CA ALA A 28 8.58 8.33 2.42
C ALA A 28 9.73 7.95 3.37
N VAL A 29 9.94 8.74 4.43
CA VAL A 29 10.95 8.47 5.46
C VAL A 29 10.55 7.27 6.29
N ASP A 30 9.28 7.18 6.68
CA ASP A 30 8.78 6.09 7.50
C ASP A 30 8.88 4.74 6.78
N LEU A 31 8.38 4.64 5.54
CA LEU A 31 8.51 3.44 4.71
C LEU A 31 9.98 3.06 4.47
N HIS A 32 10.87 4.05 4.33
CA HIS A 32 12.30 3.76 4.19
C HIS A 32 12.88 3.13 5.47
N ARG A 33 12.52 3.64 6.65
CA ARG A 33 12.93 3.09 7.94
C ARG A 33 12.39 1.68 8.17
N GLN A 34 11.17 1.41 7.71
CA GLN A 34 10.57 0.07 7.74
C GLN A 34 11.21 -0.90 6.72
N GLY A 35 12.21 -0.46 5.93
CA GLY A 35 12.96 -1.31 5.02
C GLY A 35 12.30 -1.55 3.66
N TYR A 36 11.31 -0.74 3.29
CA TYR A 36 10.67 -0.85 1.97
C TYR A 36 11.66 -0.53 0.85
N THR A 37 11.53 -1.27 -0.25
CA THR A 37 12.34 -1.01 -1.44
C THR A 37 12.00 0.36 -2.05
N ARG A 38 12.97 1.02 -2.68
CA ARG A 38 12.76 2.30 -3.37
C ARG A 38 11.62 2.23 -4.39
N GLN A 39 11.50 1.12 -5.12
CA GLN A 39 10.42 0.93 -6.09
C GLN A 39 9.04 0.90 -5.42
N SER A 40 8.94 0.25 -4.26
CA SER A 40 7.69 0.20 -3.48
C SER A 40 7.29 1.58 -3.00
N ILE A 41 8.24 2.29 -2.39
CA ILE A 41 8.02 3.65 -1.88
C ILE A 41 7.54 4.54 -3.03
N ARG A 42 8.22 4.53 -4.18
CA ARG A 42 7.78 5.31 -5.36
C ARG A 42 6.35 5.00 -5.78
N SER A 43 5.95 3.73 -5.75
CA SER A 43 4.58 3.31 -6.08
C SER A 43 3.57 3.90 -5.08
N TYR A 44 3.83 3.76 -3.79
CA TYR A 44 2.98 4.32 -2.73
C TYR A 44 2.82 5.84 -2.86
N LEU A 45 3.93 6.57 -2.97
CA LEU A 45 3.90 8.03 -3.05
C LEU A 45 3.18 8.54 -4.29
N THR A 46 3.30 7.84 -5.43
CA THR A 46 2.59 8.20 -6.66
C THR A 46 1.08 8.06 -6.50
N MET A 47 0.61 7.00 -5.83
CA MET A 47 -0.82 6.80 -5.58
C MET A 47 -1.34 7.76 -4.51
N CYS A 48 -0.56 8.06 -3.47
CA CYS A 48 -0.90 9.05 -2.46
C CYS A 48 -1.06 10.44 -3.09
N ASP A 49 -0.17 10.86 -3.99
CA ASP A 49 -0.31 12.12 -4.73
C ASP A 49 -1.60 12.18 -5.55
N LEU A 50 -2.01 11.07 -6.16
CA LEU A 50 -3.28 11.00 -6.88
C LEU A 50 -4.48 11.17 -5.93
N LEU A 51 -4.43 10.52 -4.75
CA LEU A 51 -5.44 10.68 -3.70
C LEU A 51 -5.49 12.13 -3.19
N GLY A 52 -4.35 12.72 -2.81
CA GLY A 52 -4.30 14.09 -2.29
C GLY A 52 -4.86 15.12 -3.28
N ARG A 53 -4.54 14.98 -4.57
CA ARG A 53 -5.13 15.82 -5.61
C ARG A 53 -6.62 15.56 -5.83
N TRP A 54 -7.09 14.33 -5.63
CA TRP A 54 -8.52 14.01 -5.71
C TRP A 54 -9.29 14.59 -4.51
N LEU A 55 -8.75 14.49 -3.30
CA LEU A 55 -9.32 15.11 -2.09
C LEU A 55 -9.47 16.62 -2.29
N ALA A 56 -8.39 17.30 -2.70
CA ALA A 56 -8.41 18.73 -2.96
C ALA A 56 -9.44 19.14 -4.03
N ARG A 57 -9.56 18.35 -5.12
CA ARG A 57 -10.56 18.61 -6.17
C ARG A 57 -11.99 18.41 -5.72
N ASN A 58 -12.23 17.57 -4.72
CA ASN A 58 -13.57 17.30 -4.16
C ASN A 58 -13.85 18.14 -2.90
N ASN A 59 -12.96 19.07 -2.52
CA ASN A 59 -13.04 19.84 -1.28
C ASN A 59 -13.18 18.95 -0.02
N ILE A 60 -12.53 17.79 -0.02
CA ILE A 60 -12.47 16.89 1.14
C ILE A 60 -11.18 17.21 1.90
N PRO A 61 -11.26 17.68 3.16
CA PRO A 61 -10.09 17.90 4.01
C PRO A 61 -9.32 16.58 4.22
N LEU A 62 -8.00 16.66 4.40
CA LEU A 62 -7.20 15.46 4.65
C LEU A 62 -7.59 14.79 5.97
N GLU A 63 -8.05 15.59 6.93
CA GLU A 63 -8.52 15.20 8.26
C GLU A 63 -9.76 14.30 8.21
N GLU A 64 -10.53 14.36 7.11
CA GLU A 64 -11.70 13.51 6.85
C GLU A 64 -11.36 12.24 6.05
N LEU A 65 -10.07 11.94 5.87
CA LEU A 65 -9.65 10.70 5.25
C LEU A 65 -9.98 9.51 6.17
N CYS A 66 -10.85 8.62 5.68
CA CYS A 66 -11.27 7.39 6.32
C CYS A 66 -11.48 6.30 5.27
N ASP A 67 -11.79 5.08 5.70
CA ASP A 67 -12.01 3.94 4.79
C ASP A 67 -13.15 4.21 3.79
N GLU A 68 -14.22 4.90 4.21
CA GLU A 68 -15.32 5.30 3.32
C GLU A 68 -14.85 6.29 2.24
N THR A 69 -14.04 7.28 2.62
CA THR A 69 -13.46 8.24 1.67
C THR A 69 -12.48 7.56 0.71
N ILE A 70 -11.72 6.57 1.20
CA ILE A 70 -10.80 5.76 0.38
C ILE A 70 -11.58 4.92 -0.63
N GLU A 71 -12.68 4.29 -0.22
CA GLU A 71 -13.55 3.50 -1.09
C GLU A 71 -14.23 4.37 -2.16
N ARG A 72 -14.66 5.58 -1.79
CA ARG A 72 -15.19 6.57 -2.74
C ARG A 72 -14.13 6.96 -3.77
N PHE A 73 -12.89 7.19 -3.37
CA PHE A 73 -11.79 7.45 -4.30
C PHE A 73 -11.51 6.26 -5.22
N ALA A 74 -11.47 5.05 -4.67
CA ALA A 74 -11.21 3.82 -5.42
C ALA A 74 -12.29 3.50 -6.46
N SER A 75 -13.52 3.99 -6.21
CA SER A 75 -14.69 3.84 -7.08
C SER A 75 -14.90 5.04 -8.01
N ALA A 76 -14.10 6.10 -7.90
CA ALA A 76 -14.27 7.31 -8.69
C ALA A 76 -14.02 7.07 -10.20
N PRO A 77 -14.73 7.80 -11.09
CA PRO A 77 -14.54 7.68 -12.53
C PRO A 77 -13.09 7.95 -12.99
N PRO A 78 -12.62 7.31 -14.09
CA PRO A 78 -11.29 7.51 -14.68
C PRO A 78 -10.83 8.97 -14.81
N GLU A 79 -11.75 9.84 -15.18
CA GLU A 79 -11.52 11.28 -15.40
C GLU A 79 -11.14 12.01 -14.11
N GLN A 80 -11.76 11.63 -12.99
CA GLN A 80 -11.48 12.22 -11.68
C GLN A 80 -10.21 11.63 -11.04
N ARG A 81 -9.83 10.41 -11.41
CA ARG A 81 -8.65 9.71 -10.84
C ARG A 81 -7.37 9.81 -11.69
N GLY A 82 -7.43 10.44 -12.87
CA GLY A 82 -6.27 10.65 -13.73
C GLY A 82 -5.90 9.47 -14.63
N GLY A 83 -6.89 8.66 -15.05
CA GLY A 83 -6.75 7.67 -16.11
C GLY A 83 -7.43 6.32 -15.86
N ASN A 84 -7.31 5.42 -16.85
CA ASN A 84 -7.86 4.07 -16.81
C ASN A 84 -6.73 3.04 -16.71
N ARG A 85 -6.41 2.57 -15.50
CA ARG A 85 -5.42 1.50 -15.29
C ARG A 85 -6.13 0.22 -14.87
N LYS A 86 -5.90 -0.86 -15.62
CA LYS A 86 -6.49 -2.20 -15.45
C LYS A 86 -6.31 -2.80 -14.04
N TYR A 87 -5.36 -2.28 -13.25
CA TYR A 87 -5.01 -2.74 -11.90
C TYR A 87 -4.95 -1.60 -10.87
N TRP A 88 -5.76 -0.56 -11.10
CA TRP A 88 -5.77 0.67 -10.29
C TRP A 88 -6.25 0.46 -8.85
N ARG A 89 -7.34 -0.29 -8.68
CA ARG A 89 -8.12 -0.29 -7.44
C ARG A 89 -7.31 -0.81 -6.25
N GLY A 90 -6.73 -2.00 -6.34
CA GLY A 90 -5.95 -2.59 -5.24
C GLY A 90 -4.71 -1.78 -4.87
N ALA A 91 -3.96 -1.31 -5.88
CA ALA A 91 -2.79 -0.45 -5.65
C ALA A 91 -3.14 0.89 -5.02
N VAL A 92 -4.32 1.44 -5.32
CA VAL A 92 -4.82 2.66 -4.68
C VAL A 92 -5.28 2.41 -3.26
N LEU A 93 -6.10 1.38 -3.04
CA LEU A 93 -6.62 1.05 -1.71
C LEU A 93 -5.47 0.81 -0.72
N SER A 94 -4.52 -0.05 -1.08
CA SER A 94 -3.33 -0.30 -0.25
C SER A 94 -2.51 0.95 0.01
N SER A 95 -2.31 1.82 -0.99
CA SER A 95 -1.52 3.04 -0.79
C SER A 95 -2.24 4.07 0.07
N ALA A 96 -3.56 4.18 -0.10
CA ALA A 96 -4.39 5.10 0.65
C ALA A 96 -4.51 4.68 2.12
N ARG A 97 -4.61 3.37 2.40
CA ARG A 97 -4.63 2.82 3.76
C ARG A 97 -3.30 2.95 4.46
N VAL A 98 -2.19 2.70 3.77
CA VAL A 98 -0.83 2.99 4.28
C VAL A 98 -0.68 4.46 4.65
N LEU A 99 -1.19 5.39 3.82
CA LEU A 99 -1.21 6.81 4.16
C LEU A 99 -2.10 7.09 5.37
N LEU A 100 -3.32 6.56 5.42
CA LEU A 100 -4.24 6.75 6.54
C LEU A 100 -3.64 6.27 7.87
N ARG A 101 -3.02 5.08 7.88
CA ARG A 101 -2.29 4.57 9.04
C ARG A 101 -1.17 5.51 9.47
N HIS A 102 -0.32 5.92 8.53
CA HIS A 102 0.76 6.87 8.79
C HIS A 102 0.25 8.19 9.40
N LEU A 103 -0.87 8.71 8.89
CA LEU A 103 -1.48 9.94 9.41
C LEU A 103 -2.06 9.76 10.81
N ARG A 104 -2.63 8.60 11.12
CA ARG A 104 -3.08 8.26 12.48
C ARG A 104 -1.90 8.14 13.44
N THR A 105 -0.86 7.38 13.07
CA THR A 105 0.34 7.18 13.90
C THR A 105 1.10 8.48 14.17
N THR A 106 1.12 9.41 13.21
CA THR A 106 1.76 10.72 13.37
C THR A 106 0.85 11.77 14.03
N GLY A 107 -0.39 11.41 14.39
CA GLY A 107 -1.36 12.30 15.03
C GLY A 107 -1.95 13.37 14.11
N ALA A 108 -1.75 13.27 12.79
CA ALA A 108 -2.32 14.18 11.81
C ALA A 108 -3.82 13.97 11.59
N ILE A 109 -4.32 12.75 11.83
CA ILE A 109 -5.74 12.41 11.85
C ILE A 109 -6.06 11.80 13.20
N LYS A 110 -7.17 12.20 13.82
CA LYS A 110 -7.64 11.57 15.06
C LYS A 110 -7.85 10.08 14.83
N GLU A 111 -7.27 9.28 15.70
CA GLU A 111 -7.47 7.84 15.69
C GLU A 111 -8.96 7.55 15.94
N LYS A 112 -9.60 6.83 15.01
CA LYS A 112 -10.86 6.13 15.33
C LYS A 112 -10.42 5.04 16.31
N THR A 113 -10.95 5.06 17.54
CA THR A 113 -10.51 4.22 18.65
C THR A 113 -10.15 2.83 18.14
N PRO A 114 -8.87 2.42 18.18
CA PRO A 114 -8.48 1.14 17.64
C PRO A 114 -9.23 0.07 18.42
N ASP A 115 -9.90 -0.83 17.71
CA ASP A 115 -10.44 -2.02 18.37
C ASP A 115 -9.23 -2.81 18.89
N PRO A 116 -9.11 -3.05 20.21
CA PRO A 116 -7.96 -3.76 20.78
C PRO A 116 -7.82 -5.21 20.25
N ASN A 117 -8.83 -5.73 19.55
CA ASN A 117 -8.79 -7.02 18.87
C ASN A 117 -8.55 -6.93 17.36
N ALA A 118 -8.22 -5.75 16.82
CA ALA A 118 -7.76 -5.63 15.45
C ALA A 118 -6.37 -6.26 15.33
N GLU A 119 -6.30 -7.44 14.73
CA GLU A 119 -5.03 -8.12 14.48
C GLU A 119 -4.19 -7.32 13.49
N ASP A 120 -3.04 -6.84 13.95
CA ASP A 120 -2.12 -6.05 13.15
C ASP A 120 -1.52 -6.90 12.01
N ALA A 121 -1.66 -6.42 10.77
CA ALA A 121 -1.00 -7.00 9.60
C ALA A 121 0.51 -7.22 9.82
N HIS A 122 1.16 -6.36 10.62
CA HIS A 122 2.58 -6.50 10.95
C HIS A 122 2.90 -7.74 11.78
N HIS A 123 2.00 -8.17 12.67
CA HIS A 123 2.17 -9.41 13.45
C HIS A 123 2.24 -10.63 12.51
N TRP A 124 1.27 -10.74 11.60
CA TRP A 124 1.19 -11.84 10.65
C TRP A 124 2.30 -11.81 9.59
N LEU A 125 2.77 -10.63 9.20
CA LEU A 125 3.93 -10.49 8.31
C LEU A 125 5.23 -10.98 8.93
N ALA A 126 5.41 -10.77 10.25
CA ALA A 126 6.59 -11.26 10.97
C ALA A 126 6.57 -12.79 11.04
N ALA A 127 5.40 -13.38 11.36
CA ALA A 127 5.21 -14.83 11.34
C ALA A 127 5.45 -15.41 9.93
N PHE A 128 4.96 -14.74 8.89
CA PHE A 128 5.17 -15.15 7.50
C PHE A 128 6.64 -15.10 7.07
N ASP A 129 7.41 -14.09 7.47
CA ASP A 129 8.87 -14.05 7.19
C ASP A 129 9.63 -15.17 7.86
N GLN A 130 9.30 -15.43 9.13
CA GLN A 130 9.88 -16.55 9.86
C GLN A 130 9.61 -17.87 9.15
N TYR A 131 8.38 -18.08 8.68
CA TYR A 131 8.03 -19.24 7.86
C TYR A 131 8.85 -19.31 6.55
N LEU A 132 8.92 -18.21 5.79
CA LEU A 132 9.68 -18.16 4.53
C LEU A 132 11.18 -18.40 4.77
N HIS A 133 11.70 -18.00 5.92
CA HIS A 133 13.09 -18.20 6.30
C HIS A 133 13.36 -19.64 6.75
N GLN A 134 12.58 -20.13 7.71
CA GLN A 134 12.84 -21.40 8.41
C GLN A 134 12.36 -22.61 7.62
N VAL A 135 11.22 -22.50 6.94
CA VAL A 135 10.60 -23.65 6.24
C VAL A 135 10.96 -23.65 4.75
N LYS A 136 10.90 -22.49 4.08
CA LYS A 136 11.16 -22.38 2.63
C LYS A 136 12.61 -22.02 2.29
N GLY A 137 13.45 -21.70 3.28
CA GLY A 137 14.89 -21.43 3.09
C GLY A 137 15.19 -20.25 2.15
N LEU A 138 14.24 -19.33 1.97
CA LEU A 138 14.37 -18.27 0.97
C LEU A 138 15.40 -17.22 1.40
N LYS A 139 16.11 -16.66 0.40
CA LYS A 139 17.05 -15.55 0.61
C LYS A 139 16.30 -14.30 1.07
N SER A 140 16.95 -13.48 1.90
CA SER A 140 16.37 -12.27 2.50
C SER A 140 15.74 -11.33 1.48
N GLU A 141 16.36 -11.14 0.31
CA GLU A 141 15.83 -10.28 -0.76
C GLU A 141 14.51 -10.81 -1.32
N THR A 142 14.39 -12.13 -1.50
CA THR A 142 13.16 -12.78 -1.96
C THR A 142 12.07 -12.73 -0.89
N ARG A 143 12.43 -12.93 0.39
CA ARG A 143 11.47 -12.83 1.49
C ARG A 143 10.88 -11.43 1.63
N LYS A 144 11.73 -10.39 1.56
CA LYS A 144 11.28 -8.99 1.56
C LYS A 144 10.31 -8.69 0.41
N GLN A 145 10.57 -9.23 -0.77
CA GLN A 145 9.63 -9.10 -1.90
C GLN A 145 8.30 -9.80 -1.61
N TYR A 146 8.31 -10.99 -0.99
CA TYR A 146 7.08 -11.73 -0.69
C TYR A 146 6.28 -11.12 0.45
N GLN A 147 6.94 -10.69 1.52
CA GLN A 147 6.32 -9.92 2.59
C GLN A 147 5.63 -8.67 2.05
N LEU A 148 6.28 -7.94 1.13
CA LEU A 148 5.66 -6.78 0.50
C LEU A 148 4.38 -7.14 -0.27
N TYR A 149 4.37 -8.27 -0.98
CA TYR A 149 3.18 -8.72 -1.72
C TYR A 149 2.05 -9.12 -0.79
N VAL A 150 2.36 -9.90 0.24
CA VAL A 150 1.39 -10.29 1.26
C VAL A 150 0.89 -9.06 2.01
N TYR A 151 1.76 -8.12 2.36
CA TYR A 151 1.36 -6.88 3.01
C TYR A 151 0.39 -6.08 2.16
N ARG A 152 0.70 -5.85 0.88
CA ARG A 152 -0.22 -5.17 -0.04
C ARG A 152 -1.56 -5.88 -0.14
N PHE A 153 -1.52 -7.21 -0.20
CA PHE A 153 -2.72 -8.04 -0.22
C PHE A 153 -3.58 -7.90 1.04
N LEU A 154 -2.94 -7.84 2.21
CA LEU A 154 -3.62 -7.66 3.49
C LEU A 154 -4.18 -6.23 3.61
N GLU A 155 -3.39 -5.20 3.27
CA GLU A 155 -3.82 -3.80 3.24
C GLU A 155 -5.00 -3.59 2.27
N GLU A 156 -5.04 -4.28 1.13
CA GLU A 156 -6.18 -4.26 0.21
C GLU A 156 -7.49 -4.78 0.83
N ARG A 157 -7.41 -5.62 1.87
CA ARG A 157 -8.56 -6.26 2.54
C ARG A 157 -8.81 -5.75 3.95
N GLU A 158 -7.94 -4.88 4.44
CA GLU A 158 -8.16 -4.21 5.71
C GLU A 158 -9.31 -3.22 5.60
N ILE A 159 -10.26 -3.29 6.53
CA ILE A 159 -11.36 -2.32 6.64
C ILE A 159 -11.41 -1.89 8.11
N ASP A 160 -11.31 -0.59 8.38
CA ASP A 160 -11.31 -0.03 9.73
C ASP A 160 -10.23 -0.66 10.64
N GLY A 161 -9.06 -0.97 10.09
CA GLY A 161 -7.96 -1.61 10.83
C GLY A 161 -8.12 -3.12 11.03
N ARG A 162 -9.20 -3.73 10.55
CA ARG A 162 -9.42 -5.18 10.63
C ARG A 162 -9.14 -5.86 9.31
N ILE A 163 -8.32 -6.90 9.33
CA ILE A 163 -8.20 -7.82 8.21
C ILE A 163 -9.42 -8.74 8.23
N ASP A 164 -10.21 -8.72 7.15
CA ASP A 164 -11.26 -9.73 6.97
C ASP A 164 -10.63 -11.06 6.51
N TRP A 165 -10.30 -11.91 7.48
CA TRP A 165 -9.72 -13.23 7.25
C TRP A 165 -10.65 -14.17 6.47
N THR A 166 -11.97 -13.95 6.47
CA THR A 166 -12.90 -14.78 5.70
C THR A 166 -12.73 -14.59 4.20
N LEU A 167 -12.19 -13.44 3.79
CA LEU A 167 -11.86 -13.10 2.40
C LEU A 167 -10.44 -13.52 2.01
N VAL A 168 -9.64 -14.03 2.95
CA VAL A 168 -8.27 -14.52 2.73
C VAL A 168 -8.30 -16.04 2.48
N THR A 169 -8.78 -16.43 1.30
CA THR A 169 -8.76 -17.84 0.88
C THR A 169 -7.55 -18.15 -0.02
N ALA A 170 -7.15 -19.42 -0.08
CA ALA A 170 -6.07 -19.88 -0.95
C ALA A 170 -6.34 -19.55 -2.44
N GLU A 171 -7.60 -19.52 -2.85
CA GLU A 171 -8.03 -19.14 -4.20
C GLU A 171 -7.79 -17.66 -4.46
N VAL A 172 -8.19 -16.79 -3.52
CA VAL A 172 -8.01 -15.33 -3.60
C VAL A 172 -6.53 -14.93 -3.53
N LEU A 173 -5.74 -15.62 -2.72
CA LEU A 173 -4.27 -15.52 -2.70
C LEU A 173 -3.65 -15.95 -4.02
N GLY A 174 -4.08 -17.08 -4.59
CA GLY A 174 -3.61 -17.60 -5.86
C GLY A 174 -3.98 -16.71 -7.06
N GLU A 175 -5.13 -16.06 -7.01
CA GLU A 175 -5.55 -15.08 -8.00
C GLU A 175 -4.73 -13.78 -7.88
N HIS A 176 -4.51 -13.27 -6.67
CA HIS A 176 -3.67 -12.10 -6.44
C HIS A 176 -2.19 -12.37 -6.85
N ALA A 177 -1.67 -13.55 -6.55
CA ALA A 177 -0.33 -13.97 -6.96
C ALA A 177 -0.20 -14.07 -8.50
N ARG A 178 -1.19 -14.65 -9.19
CA ARG A 178 -1.26 -14.68 -10.67
C ARG A 178 -1.33 -13.26 -11.25
N ARG A 179 -2.24 -12.45 -10.71
CA ARG A 179 -2.44 -11.04 -11.09
C ARG A 179 -1.16 -10.21 -10.95
N HIS A 180 -0.35 -10.51 -9.95
CA HIS A 180 0.95 -9.87 -9.76
C HIS A 180 2.04 -10.43 -10.68
N ALA A 181 2.05 -11.74 -10.92
CA ALA A 181 3.04 -12.41 -11.76
C ALA A 181 2.90 -12.07 -13.27
N GLU A 182 1.71 -11.67 -13.71
CA GLU A 182 1.49 -11.09 -15.04
C GLU A 182 2.17 -9.72 -15.22
N MET A 183 2.36 -8.95 -14.14
CA MET A 183 3.02 -7.64 -14.17
C MET A 183 4.56 -7.72 -14.23
N ARG A 184 5.16 -8.87 -13.89
CA ARG A 184 6.61 -9.13 -13.98
C ARG A 184 6.86 -10.59 -14.41
N PRO A 185 7.10 -10.87 -15.70
CA PRO A 185 7.18 -12.23 -16.24
C PRO A 185 8.19 -13.14 -15.51
N GLY A 186 9.27 -12.57 -14.96
CA GLY A 186 10.31 -13.31 -14.24
C GLY A 186 9.92 -13.85 -12.85
N CYS A 187 8.77 -13.46 -12.28
CA CYS A 187 8.36 -13.87 -10.93
C CYS A 187 7.32 -15.02 -10.89
N ARG A 188 6.89 -15.53 -12.06
CA ARG A 188 5.75 -16.46 -12.21
C ARG A 188 5.86 -17.79 -11.47
N LEU A 189 7.06 -18.38 -11.40
CA LEU A 189 7.24 -19.75 -10.90
C LEU A 189 7.57 -19.84 -9.41
N GLN A 190 8.07 -18.78 -8.79
CA GLN A 190 8.52 -18.83 -7.40
C GLN A 190 7.41 -18.49 -6.39
N MET A 191 6.47 -17.58 -6.74
CA MET A 191 5.42 -17.13 -5.81
C MET A 191 4.34 -18.18 -5.54
N VAL A 192 3.85 -18.87 -6.58
CA VAL A 192 2.76 -19.86 -6.44
C VAL A 192 3.19 -21.06 -5.59
N THR A 193 4.48 -21.42 -5.65
CA THR A 193 5.06 -22.56 -4.91
C THR A 193 5.38 -22.19 -3.45
N ALA A 194 5.59 -20.92 -3.15
CA ALA A 194 5.81 -20.42 -1.80
C ALA A 194 4.51 -20.16 -1.03
N MET A 195 3.40 -19.86 -1.74
CA MET A 195 2.07 -19.63 -1.17
C MET A 195 1.19 -20.89 -1.05
N ARG A 196 1.70 -22.05 -1.48
CA ARG A 196 1.18 -23.39 -1.16
C ARG A 196 1.91 -23.96 0.05
#